data_AF-A0A846UQN6-F1
#
_entry.id   AF-A0A846UQN6-F1
#
_cell.length_a   1.000
_cell.length_b   1.000
_cell.length_c   1.000
_cell.angle_alpha   90.00
_cell.angle_beta   90.00
_cell.angle_gamma   90.00
#
_symmetry.space_group_name_H-M   'P 1'
#
loop_
_entity.id
_entity.type
_entity.pdbx_description
1 polymer ?
#
loop_
_entity_poly.entity_id
_entity_poly.type
_entity_poly.pdbx_seq_one_letter_code
_entity_poly.pdbx_strand_id
1 'polypeptide(L)' 'MLLLIALLASCKAGPATEPNNGCEWVKPIYPSKDDSLTDGTARQILDHDETGKQICGWSKPTKETK' A
#
# COMPACT_ATOMS: atom_id res chain seq x y z
N MET A 1 19.10 23.73 -29.41
CA MET A 1 18.17 23.50 -28.28
C MET A 1 17.35 22.21 -28.37
N LEU A 2 17.48 21.35 -29.40
CA LEU A 2 16.81 20.04 -29.43
C LEU A 2 17.44 18.96 -28.51
N LEU A 3 18.67 19.16 -28.03
CA LEU A 3 19.38 18.19 -27.19
C LEU A 3 18.90 18.14 -25.72
N LEU A 4 18.17 19.16 -25.25
CA LEU A 4 17.70 19.27 -23.86
C LEU A 4 16.42 18.46 -23.58
N ILE A 5 15.65 18.11 -24.61
CA ILE A 5 14.34 17.43 -24.46
C ILE A 5 14.54 15.93 -24.16
N ALA A 6 15.68 15.36 -24.51
CA ALA A 6 16.00 13.95 -24.27
C ALA A 6 16.31 13.61 -22.79
N LEU A 7 16.55 14.60 -21.93
CA LEU A 7 16.88 14.38 -20.51
C LEU A 7 15.64 14.21 -19.60
N LEU A 8 14.42 14.39 -20.11
CA LEU A 8 13.19 14.24 -19.31
C LEU A 8 12.56 12.84 -19.39
N ALA A 9 13.17 11.91 -20.14
CA ALA A 9 12.66 10.55 -20.31
C ALA A 9 13.31 9.57 -19.31
N SER A 10 13.09 9.74 -18.00
CA SER A 10 13.41 8.69 -17.04
C SER A 10 12.70 8.85 -15.69
N CYS A 11 11.41 8.53 -15.66
CA CYS A 11 10.79 7.93 -14.47
C CYS A 11 9.50 7.23 -14.89
N LYS A 12 9.63 6.16 -15.67
CA LYS A 12 8.56 5.16 -15.70
C LYS A 12 8.98 4.14 -14.65
N ALA A 13 8.48 4.31 -13.43
CA ALA A 13 8.43 3.18 -12.50
C ALA A 13 7.73 2.06 -13.27
N GLY A 14 8.50 1.05 -13.67
CA GLY A 14 7.93 -0.16 -14.24
C GLY A 14 6.89 -0.67 -13.26
N PRO A 15 5.80 -1.31 -13.72
CA PRO A 15 4.91 -1.95 -12.79
C PRO A 15 5.77 -2.94 -11.98
N ALA A 16 5.73 -2.84 -10.65
CA ALA A 16 6.26 -3.88 -9.78
C ALA A 16 5.38 -5.12 -9.99
N THR A 17 5.60 -5.81 -11.10
CA THR A 17 4.92 -7.07 -11.40
C THR A 17 5.71 -8.17 -10.72
N GLU A 18 5.40 -8.41 -9.46
CA GLU A 18 5.38 -9.77 -8.93
C GLU A 18 3.90 -10.16 -8.83
N PRO A 19 3.23 -10.57 -9.93
CA PRO A 19 1.85 -10.95 -9.83
C PRO A 19 1.83 -12.37 -9.23
N ASN A 20 1.45 -12.45 -7.95
CA ASN A 20 0.95 -13.67 -7.33
C ASN A 20 1.99 -14.77 -6.98
N ASN A 21 2.93 -14.45 -6.09
CA ASN A 21 3.72 -15.47 -5.36
C ASN A 21 2.96 -16.07 -4.14
N GLY A 22 1.66 -15.82 -4.02
CA GLY A 22 0.86 -16.23 -2.86
C GLY A 22 1.09 -15.38 -1.60
N CYS A 23 1.94 -14.35 -1.64
CA CYS A 23 2.22 -13.46 -0.51
C CYS A 23 1.47 -12.13 -0.59
N GLU A 24 0.55 -11.94 -1.54
CA GLU A 24 -0.27 -10.72 -1.64
C GLU A 24 -1.01 -10.41 -0.33
N TRP A 25 -1.43 -11.45 0.40
CA TRP A 25 -2.15 -11.29 1.66
C TRP A 25 -1.28 -10.73 2.81
N VAL A 26 0.04 -10.70 2.67
CA VAL A 26 0.98 -10.09 3.64
C VAL A 26 1.56 -8.76 3.14
N LYS A 27 0.92 -8.11 2.16
CA LYS A 27 1.37 -6.82 1.65
C LYS A 27 1.46 -5.78 2.80
N PRO A 28 2.63 -5.16 3.01
CA PRO A 28 2.80 -4.16 4.06
C PRO A 28 2.19 -2.81 3.68
N ILE A 29 1.89 -2.00 4.69
CA ILE A 29 1.40 -0.62 4.57
C ILE A 29 2.62 0.32 4.55
N TYR A 30 2.69 1.23 3.58
CA TYR A 30 3.84 2.13 3.36
C TYR A 30 3.49 3.61 3.58
N PRO A 31 3.30 4.08 4.83
CA PRO A 31 3.15 5.50 5.09
C PRO A 31 4.50 6.23 4.95
N SER A 32 4.46 7.47 4.48
CA SER A 32 5.64 8.35 4.53
C SER A 32 5.83 8.92 5.94
N LYS A 33 7.01 9.49 6.24
CA LYS A 33 7.28 10.11 7.56
C LYS A 33 6.33 11.26 7.90
N ASP A 34 5.88 11.99 6.88
CA ASP A 34 4.99 13.14 7.02
C ASP A 34 3.52 12.77 6.72
N ASP A 35 3.21 11.47 6.57
CA ASP A 35 1.85 11.03 6.29
C ASP A 35 0.95 11.29 7.50
N SER A 36 -0.12 12.07 7.29
CA SER A 36 -1.13 12.35 8.29
C SER A 36 -2.42 11.61 7.97
N LEU A 37 -2.31 10.28 7.79
CA LEU A 37 -3.38 9.40 7.34
C LEU A 37 -4.00 9.91 6.03
N THR A 38 -3.16 10.02 5.00
CA THR A 38 -3.65 10.35 3.67
C THR A 38 -4.61 9.27 3.15
N ASP A 39 -5.44 9.61 2.17
CA ASP A 39 -6.37 8.64 1.55
C ASP A 39 -5.65 7.38 1.04
N GLY A 40 -4.42 7.53 0.54
CA GLY A 40 -3.59 6.41 0.08
C GLY A 40 -3.18 5.46 1.21
N THR A 41 -2.83 6.01 2.37
CA THR A 41 -2.51 5.22 3.58
C THR A 41 -3.78 4.60 4.16
N ALA A 42 -4.87 5.36 4.26
CA ALA A 42 -6.15 4.87 4.74
C ALA A 42 -6.66 3.69 3.88
N ARG A 43 -6.49 3.75 2.56
CA ARG A 43 -6.84 2.66 1.65
C ARG A 43 -6.01 1.41 1.91
N GLN A 44 -4.70 1.54 2.08
CA GLN A 44 -3.83 0.40 2.38
C GLN A 44 -4.20 -0.27 3.71
N ILE A 45 -4.53 0.52 4.73
CA ILE A 45 -5.00 -0.01 6.03
C ILE A 45 -6.29 -0.80 5.84
N LEU A 46 -7.27 -0.23 5.13
CA LEU A 46 -8.54 -0.90 4.88
C LEU A 46 -8.35 -2.25 4.16
N ASP A 47 -7.57 -2.26 3.08
CA ASP A 47 -7.31 -3.48 2.31
C ASP A 47 -6.58 -4.55 3.18
N HIS A 48 -5.67 -4.12 4.06
CA HIS A 48 -4.96 -5.01 5.00
C HIS A 48 -5.91 -5.60 6.06
N ASP A 49 -6.77 -4.79 6.66
CA ASP A 49 -7.75 -5.22 7.67
C ASP A 49 -8.79 -6.18 7.08
N GLU A 50 -9.28 -5.91 5.86
CA GLU A 50 -10.20 -6.78 5.15
C GLU A 50 -9.56 -8.13 4.83
N THR A 51 -8.30 -8.11 4.38
CA THR A 51 -7.50 -9.32 4.13
C THR A 51 -7.29 -10.11 5.42
N GLY A 52 -6.91 -9.46 6.52
CA GLY A 52 -6.72 -10.12 7.81
C GLY A 52 -8.02 -10.66 8.40
N LYS A 53 -9.16 -10.02 8.18
CA LYS A 53 -10.47 -10.58 8.52
C LYS A 53 -10.76 -11.86 7.73
N GLN A 54 -10.45 -11.86 6.43
CA GLN A 54 -10.74 -12.99 5.54
C GLN A 54 -9.79 -14.19 5.76
N ILE A 55 -8.50 -13.94 5.97
CA ILE A 55 -7.45 -14.98 5.96
C ILE A 55 -6.97 -15.31 7.37
N CYS A 56 -6.82 -14.29 8.23
CA CYS A 56 -6.28 -14.44 9.58
C CYS A 56 -7.36 -14.55 10.66
N GLY A 57 -8.64 -14.41 10.30
CA GLY A 57 -9.77 -14.46 11.24
C GLY A 57 -9.84 -13.25 12.17
N TRP A 58 -9.28 -12.10 11.77
CA TRP A 58 -9.34 -10.90 12.59
C TRP A 58 -10.78 -10.46 12.85
N SER A 59 -11.02 -10.08 14.09
CA SER A 59 -12.26 -9.49 14.54
C SER A 59 -11.98 -8.11 15.12
N LYS A 60 -13.00 -7.26 15.11
CA LYS A 60 -12.89 -5.94 15.71
C LYS A 60 -12.62 -6.13 17.20
N PRO A 61 -11.60 -5.50 17.79
CA PRO A 61 -11.39 -5.59 19.23
C PRO A 61 -12.64 -5.11 19.95
N THR A 62 -13.09 -5.89 20.94
CA THR A 62 -14.17 -5.46 21.82
C THR A 62 -13.66 -4.29 22.63
N LYS A 63 -14.40 -3.18 22.66
CA LYS A 63 -14.05 -2.09 23.57
C LYS A 63 -14.22 -2.61 24.98
N GLU A 64 -13.13 -2.78 25.72
CA GLU A 64 -13.22 -2.96 27.16
C GLU A 64 -13.73 -1.65 27.75
N THR A 65 -14.99 -1.66 28.19
CA THR A 65 -15.54 -0.60 29.03
C THR A 65 -14.81 -0.65 30.36
N LYS A 66 -13.84 0.24 30.53
CA LYS A 66 -13.22 0.54 31.82
C LYS A 66 -14.19 1.27 32.74
#